data_AF-A0A0C9U892-F1
#
_entry.id   AF-A0A0C9U892-F1
#
_cell.length_a   1.000
_cell.length_b   1.000
_cell.length_c   1.000
_cell.angle_alpha   90.00
_cell.angle_beta   90.00
_cell.angle_gamma   90.00
#
_symmetry.space_group_name_H-M   'P 1'
#
loop_
_entity.id
_entity.type
_entity.pdbx_description
1 polymer ?
#
loop_
_entity_poly.entity_id
_entity_poly.type
_entity_poly.pdbx_seq_one_letter_code
_entity_poly.pdbx_strand_id
1 'polypeptide(L)'
;LMLNLHPNQRVHIRKHQDDPAAAWTTLKALYVQQKPGTCFMAYDEFFSIRNQEESLSAVTARVEQAISRIQELRPSAFTLKDLNNELSYMAMIRSLDKDYYHF
;
A
#
# COMPACT_ATOMS: atom_id res chain seq x y z
N LEU A 1 19.85 -7.77 -11.23
CA LEU A 1 18.72 -6.89 -10.80
C LEU A 1 17.36 -7.23 -11.44
N MET A 2 17.26 -8.01 -12.53
CA MET A 2 15.98 -8.24 -13.24
C MET A 2 15.10 -9.40 -12.74
N LEU A 3 15.48 -10.14 -11.68
CA LEU A 3 14.83 -11.42 -11.36
C LEU A 3 13.46 -11.31 -10.67
N ASN A 4 13.12 -10.19 -10.02
CA ASN A 4 11.88 -10.05 -9.23
C ASN A 4 10.81 -9.10 -9.83
N LEU A 5 10.97 -8.69 -11.09
CA LEU A 5 10.01 -7.79 -11.74
C LEU A 5 8.99 -8.56 -12.58
N HIS A 6 7.74 -8.12 -12.54
CA HIS A 6 6.67 -8.70 -13.35
C HIS A 6 6.93 -8.36 -14.85
N PRO A 7 6.60 -9.25 -15.82
CA PRO A 7 7.00 -9.07 -17.23
C PRO A 7 6.61 -7.73 -17.86
N ASN A 8 5.45 -7.19 -17.50
CA ASN A 8 4.94 -5.87 -17.87
C ASN A 8 5.78 -4.70 -17.31
N GLN A 9 6.37 -4.84 -16.12
CA GLN A 9 7.26 -3.83 -15.52
C GLN A 9 8.65 -3.84 -16.18
N ARG A 10 9.12 -5.02 -16.61
CA ARG A 10 10.41 -5.18 -17.31
C ARG A 10 10.45 -4.43 -18.64
N VAL A 11 9.30 -4.24 -19.30
CA VAL A 11 9.21 -3.47 -20.57
C VAL A 11 9.46 -1.98 -20.32
N HIS A 12 9.03 -1.44 -19.18
CA HIS A 12 9.17 -0.03 -18.85
C HIS A 12 10.60 0.33 -18.44
N ILE A 13 11.29 -0.57 -17.73
CA ILE A 13 12.69 -0.37 -17.32
C ILE A 13 13.66 -0.57 -18.49
N ARG A 14 13.35 -1.50 -19.42
CA ARG A 14 14.18 -1.71 -20.62
C ARG A 14 14.29 -0.48 -21.52
N LYS A 15 13.31 0.43 -21.50
CA LYS A 15 13.36 1.70 -22.23
C LYS A 15 14.42 2.68 -21.71
N HIS A 16 14.95 2.44 -20.51
CA HIS A 16 15.97 3.27 -19.86
C HIS A 16 17.24 2.48 -19.54
N GLN A 17 17.51 1.39 -20.27
CA GLN A 17 18.66 0.52 -19.99
C GLN A 17 20.01 1.25 -20.08
N ASP A 18 20.10 2.25 -20.95
CA ASP A 18 21.32 3.04 -21.19
C ASP A 18 21.49 4.22 -20.23
N ASP A 19 20.46 4.50 -19.40
CA ASP A 19 20.49 5.52 -18.35
C ASP A 19 20.11 4.88 -16.99
N PRO A 20 21.13 4.49 -16.20
CA PRO A 20 20.92 3.86 -14.90
C PRO A 20 20.12 4.73 -13.92
N ALA A 21 20.22 6.07 -14.00
CA ALA A 21 19.50 6.97 -13.11
C ALA A 21 18.00 7.06 -13.47
N ALA A 22 17.70 7.10 -14.76
CA ALA A 22 16.32 7.04 -15.26
C ALA A 22 15.67 5.68 -14.96
N ALA A 23 16.38 4.57 -15.16
CA ALA A 23 15.88 3.23 -14.83
C ALA A 23 15.49 3.10 -13.35
N TRP A 24 16.28 3.69 -12.45
CA TRP A 24 16.03 3.66 -11.01
C TRP A 24 14.86 4.54 -10.58
N THR A 25 14.70 5.69 -11.23
CA THR A 25 13.55 6.57 -11.03
C THR A 25 12.25 5.91 -11.48
N THR A 26 12.26 5.27 -12.65
CA THR A 26 11.11 4.52 -13.19
C THR A 26 10.76 3.33 -12.30
N LEU A 27 11.75 2.60 -11.77
CA LEU A 27 11.46 1.52 -10.81
C LEU A 27 10.80 2.06 -9.53
N LYS A 28 11.33 3.16 -8.97
CA LYS A 28 10.76 3.79 -7.78
C LYS A 28 9.32 4.25 -8.03
N ALA A 29 9.03 4.82 -9.20
CA ALA A 29 7.68 5.23 -9.58
C ALA A 29 6.72 4.02 -9.72
N LEU A 30 7.19 2.92 -10.32
CA LEU A 30 6.41 1.68 -10.44
C LEU A 30 6.14 1.03 -9.08
N TYR A 31 7.11 1.07 -8.16
CA TYR A 31 6.95 0.61 -6.79
C TYR A 31 5.98 1.49 -6.00
N VAL A 32 6.03 2.82 -6.20
CA VAL A 32 5.06 3.77 -5.65
C VAL A 32 3.67 3.56 -6.22
N GLN A 33 3.52 3.19 -7.49
CA GLN A 33 2.24 2.78 -8.08
C GLN A 33 1.70 1.45 -7.54
N GLN A 34 2.55 0.62 -6.93
CA GLN A 34 2.11 -0.58 -6.21
C GLN A 34 1.58 -0.24 -4.80
N LYS A 35 1.93 0.93 -4.25
CA LYS A 35 1.49 1.37 -2.91
C LYS A 35 -0.01 1.56 -2.72
N PRO A 36 -0.85 2.01 -3.69
CA PRO A 36 -2.29 2.19 -3.45
C PRO A 36 -2.99 0.88 -3.04
N GLY A 37 -2.67 -0.23 -3.72
CA GLY A 37 -3.18 -1.57 -3.35
C GLY A 37 -2.64 -2.05 -2.00
N THR A 38 -1.35 -1.83 -1.75
CA THR A 38 -0.71 -2.20 -0.46
C THR A 38 -1.21 -1.35 0.72
N CYS A 39 -1.49 -0.06 0.50
CA CYS A 39 -2.08 0.82 1.50
C CYS A 39 -3.52 0.41 1.81
N PHE A 40 -4.33 0.11 0.78
CA PHE A 40 -5.69 -0.40 0.97
C PHE A 40 -5.70 -1.66 1.82
N MET A 41 -4.86 -2.66 1.49
CA MET A 41 -4.74 -3.88 2.28
C MET A 41 -4.32 -3.62 3.74
N ALA A 42 -3.40 -2.68 3.96
CA ALA A 42 -2.96 -2.33 5.32
C ALA A 42 -4.09 -1.68 6.14
N TYR A 43 -4.90 -0.82 5.51
CA TYR A 43 -6.09 -0.25 6.15
C TYR A 43 -7.19 -1.30 6.40
N ASP A 44 -7.41 -2.22 5.46
CA ASP A 44 -8.39 -3.30 5.64
C ASP A 44 -7.98 -4.26 6.76
N GLU A 45 -6.69 -4.62 6.83
CA GLU A 45 -6.12 -5.40 7.94
C GLU A 45 -6.32 -4.67 9.27
N PHE A 46 -5.97 -3.37 9.33
CA PHE A 46 -6.16 -2.52 10.51
C PHE A 46 -7.61 -2.49 10.99
N PHE A 47 -8.57 -2.24 10.10
CA PHE A 47 -9.99 -2.18 10.46
C PHE A 47 -10.62 -3.57 10.74
N SER A 48 -9.95 -4.64 10.31
CA SER A 48 -10.37 -6.02 10.58
C SER A 48 -9.89 -6.53 11.94
N ILE A 49 -9.03 -5.80 12.65
CA ILE A 49 -8.60 -6.15 14.00
C ILE A 49 -9.82 -6.20 14.92
N ARG A 50 -10.07 -7.39 15.46
CA ARG A 50 -11.05 -7.65 16.51
C ARG A 50 -10.36 -8.34 17.68
N ASN A 51 -10.93 -8.20 18.87
CA ASN A 51 -10.50 -8.94 20.05
C ASN A 51 -10.91 -10.43 19.88
N GLN A 52 -9.95 -11.33 20.00
CA GLN A 52 -10.14 -12.79 19.83
C GLN A 52 -9.86 -13.54 21.14
N GLU A 53 -10.58 -13.21 22.22
CA GLU A 53 -10.41 -13.81 23.56
C GLU A 53 -9.00 -13.63 24.16
N GLU A 54 -8.24 -12.66 23.65
CA GLU A 54 -6.89 -12.34 24.09
C GLU A 54 -6.90 -11.21 25.14
N SER A 55 -5.73 -10.91 25.73
CA SER A 55 -5.60 -9.78 26.63
C SER A 55 -5.73 -8.44 25.89
N LEU A 56 -6.21 -7.41 26.58
CA LEU A 56 -6.25 -6.05 26.02
C LEU A 56 -4.87 -5.57 25.54
N SER A 57 -3.80 -5.94 26.23
CA SER A 57 -2.43 -5.62 25.84
C SER A 57 -2.03 -6.23 24.49
N ALA A 58 -2.47 -7.46 24.20
CA ALA A 58 -2.17 -8.13 22.94
C ALA A 58 -2.92 -7.46 21.77
N VAL A 59 -4.19 -7.09 21.97
CA VAL A 59 -4.95 -6.32 20.96
C VAL A 59 -4.27 -4.97 20.69
N THR A 60 -3.89 -4.24 21.74
CA THR A 60 -3.21 -2.94 21.61
C THR A 60 -1.90 -3.07 20.82
N ALA A 61 -1.09 -4.08 21.09
CA ALA A 61 0.16 -4.31 20.35
C ALA A 61 -0.10 -4.56 18.84
N ARG A 62 -1.16 -5.30 18.49
CA ARG A 62 -1.54 -5.52 17.09
C ARG A 62 -2.02 -4.23 16.41
N VAL A 63 -2.78 -3.40 17.12
CA VAL A 63 -3.20 -2.08 16.63
C VAL A 63 -1.99 -1.17 16.37
N GLU A 64 -1.04 -1.11 17.31
CA GLU A 64 0.19 -0.31 17.18
C GLU A 64 1.05 -0.79 16.01
N GLN A 65 1.18 -2.11 15.83
CA GLN A 65 1.92 -2.70 14.72
C GLN A 65 1.26 -2.35 13.37
N ALA A 66 -0.07 -2.44 13.28
CA ALA A 66 -0.80 -2.11 12.06
C ALA A 66 -0.68 -0.62 11.71
N ILE A 67 -0.76 0.28 12.69
CA ILE A 67 -0.52 1.72 12.47
C ILE A 67 0.90 1.99 12.00
N SER A 68 1.90 1.34 12.61
CA SER A 68 3.31 1.49 12.21
C SER A 68 3.50 1.07 10.75
N ARG A 69 2.91 -0.05 10.34
CA ARG A 69 2.94 -0.51 8.94
C ARG A 69 2.29 0.47 7.98
N ILE A 70 1.14 1.07 8.33
CA ILE A 70 0.50 2.11 7.51
C ILE A 70 1.45 3.32 7.37
N GLN A 71 2.11 3.73 8.46
CA GLN A 71 3.05 4.85 8.44
C GLN A 71 4.27 4.58 7.55
N GLU A 72 4.81 3.36 7.55
CA GLU A 72 5.92 2.96 6.66
C GLU A 72 5.54 3.01 5.17
N LEU A 73 4.28 2.73 4.85
CA LEU A 73 3.79 2.77 3.47
C LEU A 73 3.59 4.20 2.96
N ARG A 74 3.36 5.17 3.85
CA ARG A 74 3.11 6.57 3.47
C ARG A 74 4.35 7.23 2.84
N PRO A 75 4.16 8.18 1.90
CA PRO A 75 5.22 9.06 1.45
C PRO A 75 5.77 9.93 2.59
N SER A 76 7.04 10.34 2.50
CA SER A 76 7.66 11.23 3.49
C SER A 76 7.04 12.63 3.55
N ALA A 77 6.30 13.05 2.52
CA ALA A 77 5.59 14.33 2.44
C ALA A 77 4.07 14.18 2.69
N PHE A 78 3.66 13.12 3.37
CA PHE A 78 2.23 12.83 3.62
C PHE A 78 1.58 13.91 4.49
N THR A 79 0.44 14.42 4.02
CA THR A 79 -0.31 15.48 4.69
C THR A 79 -1.63 14.96 5.28
N LEU A 80 -2.26 15.76 6.14
CA LEU A 80 -3.61 15.47 6.63
C LEU A 80 -4.64 15.38 5.49
N LYS A 81 -4.45 16.14 4.41
CA LYS A 81 -5.32 16.07 3.23
C LYS A 81 -5.20 14.70 2.54
N ASP A 82 -4.00 14.15 2.46
CA ASP A 82 -3.77 12.82 1.89
C ASP A 82 -4.47 11.73 2.72
N LEU A 83 -4.43 11.84 4.06
CA LEU A 83 -5.20 10.95 4.93
C LEU A 83 -6.70 11.02 4.67
N ASN A 84 -7.26 12.22 4.56
CA ASN A 84 -8.69 12.40 4.28
C ASN A 84 -9.07 11.80 2.92
N ASN A 85 -8.21 11.93 1.90
CA ASN A 85 -8.41 11.31 0.61
C ASN A 85 -8.37 9.78 0.70
N GLU A 86 -7.37 9.21 1.38
CA GLU A 86 -7.27 7.76 1.58
C GLU A 86 -8.50 7.21 2.30
N LEU A 87 -8.97 7.87 3.37
CA LEU A 87 -10.18 7.48 4.08
C LEU A 87 -11.43 7.54 3.19
N SER A 88 -11.55 8.57 2.35
CA SER A 88 -12.65 8.68 1.38
C SER A 88 -12.64 7.51 0.39
N TYR A 89 -11.47 7.17 -0.17
CA TYR A 89 -11.33 6.02 -1.07
C TYR A 89 -11.64 4.69 -0.37
N MET A 90 -11.19 4.50 0.87
CA MET A 90 -11.53 3.31 1.67
C MET A 90 -13.05 3.19 1.86
N ALA A 91 -13.72 4.29 2.22
CA ALA A 91 -15.17 4.29 2.40
C ALA A 91 -15.90 3.98 1.10
N MET A 92 -15.45 4.55 -0.03
CA MET A 92 -15.99 4.26 -1.35
C MET A 92 -15.83 2.78 -1.71
N ILE A 93 -14.63 2.21 -1.58
CA ILE A 93 -14.37 0.79 -1.91
C ILE A 93 -15.23 -0.13 -1.03
N ARG A 94 -15.35 0.17 0.28
CA ARG A 94 -16.19 -0.62 1.20
C ARG A 94 -17.70 -0.49 0.92
N SER A 95 -18.13 0.59 0.26
CA SER A 95 -19.52 0.81 -0.14
C SER A 95 -19.91 0.06 -1.42
N LEU A 96 -18.93 -0.42 -2.18
CA LEU A 96 -19.18 -1.23 -3.37
C LEU A 96 -19.63 -2.64 -2.96
N ASP A 97 -20.52 -3.21 -3.77
CA ASP A 97 -21.03 -4.57 -3.58
C ASP A 97 -19.90 -5.60 -3.63
N LYS A 98 -20.13 -6.77 -3.01
CA LYS A 98 -19.08 -7.79 -2.86
C LYS A 98 -18.51 -8.30 -4.19
N ASP A 99 -19.26 -8.14 -5.27
CA ASP A 99 -18.88 -8.52 -6.62
C ASP A 99 -17.78 -7.63 -7.22
N TYR A 100 -17.47 -6.50 -6.58
CA TYR A 100 -16.44 -5.54 -7.01
C TYR A 100 -15.07 -5.72 -6.32
N TYR A 101 -14.92 -6.66 -5.37
CA TYR A 101 -13.64 -6.93 -4.68
C TYR A 101 -12.63 -7.74 -5.50
N HIS A 102 -12.90 -8.00 -6.78
CA HIS A 102 -11.97 -8.68 -7.70
C HIS A 102 -11.10 -7.68 -8.45
N PHE A 103 -10.11 -7.07 -7.78
CA PHE A 103 -9.05 -6.30 -8.43
C PHE A 103 -7.67 -6.61 -7.83
#